data_AF-A0A2G9NIU5-F1
#
_entry.id   AF-A0A2G9NIU5-F1
#
_cell.length_a   1.000
_cell.length_b   1.000
_cell.length_c   1.000
_cell.angle_alpha   90.00
_cell.angle_beta   90.00
_cell.angle_gamma   90.00
#
_symmetry.space_group_name_H-M   'P 1'
#
loop_
_entity.id
_entity.type
_entity.pdbx_description
1 polymer ?
#
loop_
_entity_poly.entity_id
_entity_poly.type
_entity_poly.pdbx_seq_one_letter_code
_entity_poly.pdbx_strand_id
1 'polypeptide(L)'
;MKPAKTLYPNQEEIHKRILSFIETQLVPEVSEAYLTGSVVRREFGRYVEEYHGHNGSDIDLVVMINKEYIPKAWKNLNTEKTWFDLYSGGKIEIEGIYHQLDLLVVKEGMESFAVQRMNDLGWIVEKVR
;
A
#
# COMPACT_ATOMS: atom_id res chain seq x y z
N MET A 1 -4.71 15.15 14.23
CA MET A 1 -3.30 15.32 13.84
C MET A 1 -2.67 13.93 13.82
N LYS A 2 -1.86 13.59 12.80
CA LYS A 2 -1.16 12.29 12.76
C LYS A 2 -0.09 12.26 13.86
N PRO A 3 0.00 11.19 14.68
CA PRO A 3 0.97 11.15 15.76
C PRO A 3 2.40 11.09 15.24
N ALA A 4 3.33 11.47 16.12
CA ALA A 4 4.74 11.27 15.87
C ALA A 4 5.04 9.79 15.57
N LYS A 5 6.03 9.56 14.72
CA LYS A 5 6.43 8.23 14.28
C LYS A 5 7.90 8.01 14.62
N THR A 6 8.21 6.88 15.24
CA THR A 6 9.58 6.40 15.41
C THR A 6 9.95 5.55 14.20
N LEU A 7 10.95 5.96 13.43
CA LEU A 7 11.46 5.21 12.29
C LEU A 7 12.19 3.96 12.76
N TYR A 8 12.01 2.86 12.03
CA TYR A 8 12.83 1.67 12.27
C TYR A 8 14.26 1.87 11.78
N PRO A 9 15.28 1.32 12.45
CA PRO A 9 16.67 1.50 12.04
C PRO A 9 17.06 0.70 10.79
N ASN A 10 16.35 -0.40 10.49
CA ASN A 10 16.65 -1.37 9.42
C ASN A 10 15.76 -1.19 8.16
N GLN A 11 15.64 0.05 7.67
CA GLN A 11 14.72 0.40 6.57
C GLN A 11 14.89 -0.46 5.30
N GLU A 12 16.13 -0.75 4.89
CA GLU A 12 16.39 -1.55 3.67
C GLU A 12 15.96 -3.01 3.80
N GLU A 13 16.13 -3.60 4.98
CA GLU A 13 15.69 -4.96 5.25
C GLU A 13 14.15 -5.03 5.27
N ILE A 14 13.53 -4.06 5.94
CA ILE A 14 12.07 -3.91 5.99
C ILE A 14 11.49 -3.74 4.59
N HIS A 15 12.10 -2.90 3.75
CA HIS A 15 11.68 -2.71 2.37
C HIS A 15 11.67 -4.03 1.59
N LYS A 16 12.76 -4.81 1.64
CA LYS A 16 12.84 -6.13 0.99
C LYS A 16 11.80 -7.11 1.51
N ARG A 17 11.55 -7.12 2.83
CA ARG A 17 10.51 -7.95 3.44
C ARG A 17 9.11 -7.56 2.96
N ILE A 18 8.84 -6.26 2.85
CA ILE A 18 7.56 -5.74 2.32
C ILE A 18 7.40 -6.10 0.85
N LEU A 19 8.43 -5.93 0.02
CA LEU A 19 8.38 -6.37 -1.38
C LEU A 19 8.06 -7.87 -1.50
N SER A 20 8.76 -8.69 -0.72
CA SER A 20 8.53 -10.15 -0.70
C SER A 20 7.09 -10.47 -0.29
N PHE A 21 6.55 -9.75 0.69
CA PHE A 21 5.16 -9.92 1.12
C PHE A 21 4.16 -9.48 0.06
N ILE A 22 4.38 -8.33 -0.60
CA ILE A 22 3.53 -7.85 -1.70
C ILE A 22 3.44 -8.90 -2.80
N GLU A 23 4.56 -9.52 -3.19
CA GLU A 23 4.54 -10.57 -4.22
C GLU A 23 3.66 -11.77 -3.83
N THR A 24 3.55 -12.10 -2.54
CA THR A 24 2.63 -13.16 -2.10
C THR A 24 1.16 -12.76 -2.16
N GLN A 25 0.85 -11.46 -2.23
CA GLN A 25 -0.52 -10.93 -2.27
C GLN A 25 -1.00 -10.63 -3.69
N LEU A 26 -0.09 -10.40 -4.65
CA LEU A 26 -0.43 -10.07 -6.03
C LEU A 26 -0.76 -11.31 -6.87
N VAL A 27 -1.93 -11.30 -7.52
CA VAL A 27 -2.33 -12.33 -8.49
C VAL A 27 -1.80 -12.04 -9.91
N PRO A 28 -1.65 -13.05 -10.79
CA PRO A 28 -1.11 -12.86 -12.13
C PRO A 28 -1.84 -11.83 -13.01
N GLU A 29 -3.12 -11.58 -12.74
CA GLU A 29 -3.97 -10.66 -13.48
C GLU A 29 -3.72 -9.18 -13.13
N VAL A 30 -2.89 -8.90 -12.12
CA VAL A 30 -2.40 -7.55 -11.85
C VAL A 30 -1.45 -7.14 -12.96
N SER A 31 -1.84 -6.14 -13.75
CA SER A 31 -1.03 -5.64 -14.86
C SER A 31 0.10 -4.75 -14.39
N GLU A 32 -0.15 -3.89 -13.40
CA GLU A 32 0.85 -3.02 -12.78
C GLU A 32 0.59 -2.83 -11.29
N ALA A 33 1.67 -2.67 -10.53
CA ALA A 33 1.59 -2.33 -9.12
C ALA A 33 2.69 -1.32 -8.72
N TYR A 34 2.31 -0.32 -7.94
CA TYR A 34 3.18 0.77 -7.52
C TYR A 34 3.15 0.94 -6.00
N LEU A 35 4.27 0.62 -5.35
CA LEU A 35 4.48 0.87 -3.93
C LEU A 35 4.71 2.36 -3.72
N THR A 36 4.15 2.94 -2.66
CA THR A 36 4.29 4.36 -2.36
C THR A 36 4.43 4.61 -0.85
N GLY A 37 4.45 5.88 -0.46
CA GLY A 37 4.36 6.28 0.93
C GLY A 37 5.65 6.08 1.72
N SER A 38 5.50 5.69 2.99
CA SER A 38 6.60 5.68 3.95
C SER A 38 7.67 4.62 3.66
N VAL A 39 7.29 3.52 3.01
CA VAL A 39 8.20 2.43 2.63
C VAL A 39 9.22 2.90 1.59
N VAL A 40 8.75 3.56 0.52
CA VAL A 40 9.62 4.07 -0.55
C VAL A 40 10.53 5.19 -0.05
N ARG A 41 10.04 6.02 0.89
CA ARG A 41 10.81 7.13 1.48
C ARG A 41 11.81 6.71 2.56
N ARG A 42 11.88 5.42 2.92
CA ARG A 42 12.70 4.92 4.05
C ARG A 42 12.35 5.60 5.37
N GLU A 43 11.07 5.86 5.54
CA GLU A 43 10.48 6.43 6.74
C GLU A 43 9.47 5.46 7.38
N PHE A 44 9.64 4.15 7.17
CA PHE A 44 8.73 3.17 7.75
C PHE A 44 8.94 3.09 9.27
N GLY A 45 7.87 2.94 10.04
CA GLY A 45 8.00 3.03 11.48
C GLY A 45 6.71 2.81 12.24
N ARG A 46 6.85 2.85 13.56
CA ARG A 46 5.75 2.74 14.52
C ARG A 46 5.27 4.11 14.97
N TYR A 47 3.98 4.25 15.24
CA TYR A 47 3.46 5.46 15.87
C TYR A 47 3.78 5.45 17.36
N VAL A 48 3.97 6.65 17.94
CA VAL A 48 4.19 6.79 19.39
C VAL A 48 2.93 6.44 20.18
N GLU A 49 1.77 6.67 19.58
CA GLU A 49 0.44 6.32 20.11
C GLU A 49 -0.37 5.67 18.99
N GLU A 50 -1.35 4.84 19.36
CA GLU A 50 -2.26 4.21 18.40
C GLU A 50 -3.00 5.28 17.58
N TYR A 51 -3.02 5.12 16.25
CA TYR A 51 -3.70 6.02 15.34
C TYR A 51 -4.74 5.27 14.53
N HIS A 52 -6.03 5.53 14.78
CA HIS A 52 -7.14 4.84 14.10
C HIS A 52 -7.09 3.30 14.19
N GLY A 53 -6.56 2.73 15.28
CA GLY A 53 -6.37 1.28 15.42
C GLY A 53 -5.04 0.76 14.86
N HIS A 54 -4.17 1.64 14.36
CA HIS A 54 -2.87 1.30 13.80
C HIS A 54 -1.75 1.68 14.76
N ASN A 55 -0.86 0.74 15.04
CA ASN A 55 0.34 0.96 15.85
C ASN A 55 1.58 1.29 15.01
N GLY A 56 1.46 1.23 13.68
CA GLY A 56 2.55 1.57 12.77
C GLY A 56 2.08 1.98 11.39
N SER A 57 3.05 2.31 10.55
CA SER A 57 2.80 2.79 9.19
C SER A 57 2.10 1.74 8.34
N ASP A 58 1.09 2.14 7.59
CA ASP A 58 0.49 1.25 6.58
C ASP A 58 1.40 1.16 5.35
N ILE A 59 1.16 0.13 4.55
CA ILE A 59 1.85 -0.15 3.29
C ILE A 59 0.85 0.19 2.18
N ASP A 60 1.12 1.26 1.44
CA ASP A 60 0.24 1.74 0.38
C ASP A 60 0.69 1.18 -0.98
N LEU A 61 -0.20 0.46 -1.66
CA LEU A 61 0.06 -0.12 -2.98
C LEU A 61 -1.05 0.26 -3.95
N VAL A 62 -0.70 0.95 -5.04
CA VAL A 62 -1.62 1.18 -6.16
C VAL A 62 -1.59 -0.03 -7.07
N VAL A 63 -2.76 -0.58 -7.40
CA VAL A 63 -2.89 -1.82 -8.16
C VAL A 63 -3.79 -1.61 -9.37
N MET A 64 -3.30 -1.99 -10.54
CA MET A 64 -4.08 -2.06 -11.77
C MET A 64 -4.47 -3.52 -12.04
N ILE A 65 -5.76 -3.80 -11.99
CA ILE A 65 -6.33 -5.12 -12.21
C ILE A 65 -7.75 -4.96 -12.73
N ASN A 66 -8.18 -5.83 -13.64
CA ASN A 66 -9.57 -5.84 -14.06
C ASN A 66 -10.46 -6.31 -12.88
N LYS A 67 -11.59 -5.62 -12.67
CA LYS A 67 -12.50 -5.82 -11.53
C LYS A 67 -12.98 -7.27 -11.35
N GLU A 68 -13.09 -8.03 -12.44
CA GLU A 68 -13.55 -9.42 -12.42
C GLU A 68 -12.54 -10.38 -11.78
N TYR A 69 -11.26 -9.96 -11.71
CA TYR A 69 -10.16 -10.74 -11.17
C TYR A 69 -9.71 -10.28 -9.78
N ILE A 70 -10.40 -9.31 -9.17
CA ILE A 70 -10.07 -8.88 -7.80
C ILE A 70 -10.23 -10.08 -6.85
N PRO A 71 -9.15 -10.49 -6.15
CA PRO A 71 -9.21 -11.64 -5.27
C PRO A 71 -10.22 -11.45 -4.13
N LYS A 72 -11.04 -12.48 -3.85
CA LYS A 72 -11.97 -12.46 -2.71
C LYS A 72 -11.27 -12.32 -1.35
N ALA A 73 -9.98 -12.64 -1.29
CA ALA A 73 -9.16 -12.46 -0.10
C ALA A 73 -8.91 -10.98 0.20
N TRP A 74 -8.94 -10.10 -0.81
CA TRP A 74 -8.82 -8.67 -0.63
C TRP A 74 -10.14 -8.11 -0.10
N LYS A 75 -10.11 -7.57 1.11
CA LYS A 75 -11.33 -7.10 1.79
C LYS A 75 -11.58 -5.64 1.41
N ASN A 76 -12.69 -5.35 0.74
CA ASN A 76 -13.08 -3.97 0.46
C ASN A 76 -13.33 -3.21 1.78
N LEU A 77 -12.72 -2.03 1.92
CA LEU A 77 -12.80 -1.18 3.12
C LEU A 77 -13.90 -0.10 3.02
N ASN A 78 -14.81 -0.23 2.05
CA ASN A 78 -15.90 0.70 1.74
C ASN A 78 -15.45 2.15 1.58
N THR A 79 -14.20 2.35 1.15
CA THR A 79 -13.64 3.66 0.87
C THR A 79 -13.47 3.78 -0.64
N GLU A 80 -14.39 4.50 -1.25
CA GLU A 80 -14.38 4.75 -2.69
C GLU A 80 -13.89 6.16 -2.97
N LYS A 81 -12.97 6.29 -3.92
CA LYS A 81 -12.52 7.57 -4.47
C LYS A 81 -12.84 7.62 -5.96
N THR A 82 -12.57 8.77 -6.56
CA THR A 82 -12.84 9.03 -7.98
C THR A 82 -12.20 7.98 -8.89
N TRP A 83 -10.98 7.53 -8.60
CA TRP A 83 -10.20 6.68 -9.49
C TRP A 83 -9.78 5.34 -8.90
N PHE A 84 -10.08 5.09 -7.61
CA PHE A 84 -9.75 3.83 -6.95
C PHE A 84 -10.78 3.47 -5.89
N ASP A 85 -10.82 2.19 -5.55
CA ASP A 85 -11.48 1.65 -4.37
C ASP A 85 -10.42 1.04 -3.44
N LEU A 86 -10.60 1.20 -2.13
CA LEU A 86 -9.63 0.76 -1.13
C LEU A 86 -9.94 -0.66 -0.65
N TYR A 87 -8.92 -1.53 -0.69
CA TYR A 87 -8.99 -2.89 -0.17
C TYR A 87 -7.86 -3.14 0.82
N SER A 88 -8.09 -4.04 1.78
CA SER A 88 -7.01 -4.62 2.58
C SER A 88 -6.48 -5.88 1.90
N GLY A 89 -5.20 -5.86 1.55
CA GLY A 89 -4.47 -6.97 0.96
C GLY A 89 -3.88 -7.94 1.98
N GLY A 90 -3.93 -7.63 3.28
CA GLY A 90 -3.37 -8.47 4.34
C GLY A 90 -2.59 -7.67 5.37
N LYS A 91 -1.86 -8.38 6.24
CA LYS A 91 -1.00 -7.79 7.26
C LYS A 91 0.33 -8.54 7.33
N ILE A 92 1.41 -7.82 7.59
CA ILE A 92 2.74 -8.38 7.86
C ILE A 92 3.22 -7.91 9.24
N GLU A 93 3.86 -8.81 9.99
CA GLU A 93 4.48 -8.46 11.28
C GLU A 93 5.92 -7.99 11.08
N ILE A 94 6.22 -6.77 11.54
CA ILE A 94 7.54 -6.14 11.47
C ILE A 94 7.83 -5.53 12.84
N GLU A 95 8.95 -5.91 13.46
CA GLU A 95 9.34 -5.46 14.80
C GLU A 95 8.22 -5.64 15.86
N GLY A 96 7.48 -6.76 15.77
CA GLY A 96 6.38 -7.10 16.69
C GLY A 96 5.08 -6.33 16.45
N ILE A 97 4.98 -5.54 15.37
CA ILE A 97 3.79 -4.76 15.01
C ILE A 97 3.22 -5.26 13.69
N TYR A 98 1.91 -5.44 13.64
CA TYR A 98 1.21 -5.74 12.39
C TYR A 98 0.98 -4.46 11.58
N HIS A 99 1.55 -4.45 10.38
CA HIS A 99 1.39 -3.39 9.39
C HIS A 99 0.43 -3.86 8.30
N GLN A 100 -0.58 -3.05 7.99
CA GLN A 100 -1.59 -3.38 6.99
C GLN A 100 -1.12 -3.03 5.59
N LEU A 101 -1.42 -3.90 4.63
CA LEU A 101 -1.30 -3.60 3.21
C LEU A 101 -2.63 -3.05 2.69
N ASP A 102 -2.61 -1.78 2.32
CA ASP A 102 -3.72 -1.06 1.73
C ASP A 102 -3.53 -0.99 0.21
N LEU A 103 -4.49 -1.58 -0.49
CA LEU A 103 -4.53 -1.69 -1.93
C LEU A 103 -5.47 -0.63 -2.50
N LEU A 104 -4.92 0.35 -3.20
CA LEU A 104 -5.67 1.31 -3.99
C LEU A 104 -5.92 0.67 -5.36
N VAL A 105 -7.01 -0.08 -5.47
CA VAL A 105 -7.37 -0.79 -6.71
C VAL A 105 -7.98 0.21 -7.67
N VAL A 106 -7.28 0.45 -8.79
CA VAL A 106 -7.68 1.42 -9.80
C VAL A 106 -8.95 0.96 -10.50
N LYS A 107 -9.90 1.87 -10.67
CA LYS A 107 -11.16 1.62 -11.39
C LYS A 107 -10.86 1.40 -12.88
N GLU A 108 -11.54 0.44 -13.48
CA GLU A 108 -11.43 0.12 -14.91
C GLU A 108 -11.62 1.38 -15.77
N GLY A 109 -10.66 1.64 -16.67
CA GLY A 109 -10.63 2.83 -17.53
C GLY A 109 -10.04 4.08 -16.89
N MET A 110 -9.63 4.02 -15.61
CA MET A 110 -9.00 5.14 -14.89
C MET A 110 -7.48 4.99 -14.77
N GLU A 111 -6.86 4.03 -15.44
CA GLU A 111 -5.43 3.69 -15.31
C GLU A 111 -4.53 4.87 -15.69
N SER A 112 -4.78 5.46 -16.87
CA SER A 112 -4.03 6.64 -17.33
C SER A 112 -4.25 7.84 -16.40
N PHE A 113 -5.47 8.01 -15.88
CA PHE A 113 -5.78 9.06 -14.92
C PHE A 113 -5.04 8.84 -13.60
N ALA A 114 -4.97 7.60 -13.11
CA ALA A 114 -4.28 7.25 -11.88
C ALA A 114 -2.79 7.59 -11.97
N VAL A 115 -2.12 7.21 -13.07
CA VAL A 115 -0.70 7.53 -13.31
C VAL A 115 -0.49 9.04 -13.35
N GLN A 116 -1.30 9.77 -14.11
CA GLN A 116 -1.22 11.23 -14.15
C GLN A 116 -1.44 11.82 -12.76
N ARG A 117 -2.42 11.32 -12.00
CA ARG A 117 -2.75 11.83 -10.67
C ARG A 117 -1.64 11.60 -9.66
N MET A 118 -0.98 10.45 -9.69
CA MET A 118 0.20 10.18 -8.86
C MET A 118 1.33 11.19 -9.16
N ASN A 119 1.57 11.48 -10.44
CA ASN A 119 2.55 12.48 -10.86
C ASN A 119 2.16 13.90 -10.41
N ASP A 120 0.91 14.31 -10.64
CA ASP A 120 0.41 15.64 -10.25
C ASP A 120 0.51 15.88 -8.74
N LEU A 121 0.32 14.84 -7.95
CA LEU A 121 0.42 14.88 -6.50
C LEU A 121 1.87 14.77 -5.99
N GLY A 122 2.85 14.59 -6.88
CA GLY A 122 4.25 14.41 -6.52
C GLY A 122 4.50 13.16 -5.67
N TRP A 123 3.74 12.09 -5.91
CA TRP A 123 3.96 10.82 -5.21
C TRP A 123 5.29 10.22 -5.62
N ILE A 124 6.08 9.81 -4.62
CA ILE A 124 7.28 9.00 -4.85
C ILE A 124 6.81 7.56 -4.88
N VAL A 125 6.94 6.93 -6.04
CA VAL A 125 6.46 5.57 -6.30
C VAL A 125 7.59 4.66 -6.76
N GLU A 126 7.46 3.38 -6.47
CA GLU A 126 8.34 2.30 -6.93
C GLU A 126 7.47 1.27 -7.65
N LYS A 127 7.75 1.02 -8.93
CA LYS A 127 7.04 -0.02 -9.69
C LYS A 127 7.53 -1.39 -9.21
N VAL A 128 6.61 -2.21 -8.71
CA VAL A 128 6.88 -3.56 -8.19
C VAL A 128 6.31 -4.66 -9.07
N ARG A 129 5.37 -4.32 -9.96
CA ARG A 129 4.91 -5.15 -11.08
C ARG A 129 4.59 -4.27 -12.28
#